data_AF-A0A8T1VW90-F1
#
_entry.id   AF-A0A8T1VW90-F1
#
_cell.length_a   1.000
_cell.length_b   1.000
_cell.length_c   1.000
_cell.angle_alpha   90.00
_cell.angle_beta   90.00
_cell.angle_gamma   90.00
#
_symmetry.space_group_name_H-M   'P 1'
#
loop_
_entity.id
_entity.type
_entity.pdbx_description
1 polymer ?
#
loop_
_entity_poly.entity_id
_entity_poly.type
_entity_poly.pdbx_seq_one_letter_code
_entity_poly.pdbx_strand_id
1 'polypeptide(L)'
;MEAPLKVSVAAPKRSLDLRDMMDELPMLATLKDQKWMARLPRSMFPKAKKSPRNNGDVSPNDSSDTDGTLLSPDFLPTPRSARAMSVLVPKTDDEILDALDPRFFTESFDPTAYMLDNIPDVSDELNRFLRTEISAVDVAKDVILTKLKDEVRANYNSLIQGMKVVQDVDLDLVRAQIHVKNGRRLLATAKQDIVLSSLEIVKTKRNRDRVGE
;
A
#
# COMPACT_ATOMS: atom_id res chain seq x y z
N MET A 1 34.48 60.00 9.76
CA MET A 1 33.80 59.32 8.64
C MET A 1 34.13 57.85 8.73
N GLU A 2 33.24 57.01 9.25
CA GLU A 2 33.31 55.57 9.02
C GLU A 2 31.88 55.02 8.87
N ALA A 3 31.72 54.20 7.84
CA ALA A 3 30.47 53.70 7.29
C ALA A 3 29.96 52.45 8.05
N PRO A 4 28.68 52.07 7.92
CA PRO A 4 28.09 51.00 8.72
C PRO A 4 28.56 49.60 8.27
N LEU A 5 28.93 48.76 9.24
CA LEU A 5 29.21 47.34 9.02
C LEU A 5 27.90 46.59 8.74
N LYS A 6 27.73 46.14 7.49
CA LYS A 6 26.66 45.23 7.07
C LYS A 6 26.96 43.82 7.56
N VAL A 7 26.20 43.34 8.56
CA VAL A 7 26.17 41.92 8.93
C VAL A 7 25.27 41.18 7.93
N SER A 8 25.90 40.42 7.03
CA SER A 8 25.23 39.48 6.14
C SER A 8 24.95 38.19 6.92
N VAL A 9 23.69 37.92 7.24
CA VAL A 9 23.27 36.62 7.78
C VAL A 9 23.17 35.65 6.61
N ALA A 10 24.13 34.74 6.52
CA ALA A 10 24.11 33.65 5.55
C ALA A 10 22.93 32.72 5.84
N ALA A 11 22.00 32.61 4.88
CA ALA A 11 20.90 31.66 4.93
C ALA A 11 21.43 30.21 5.02
N PRO A 12 20.84 29.32 5.83
CA PRO A 12 21.21 27.91 5.85
C PRO A 12 20.71 27.26 4.56
N LYS A 13 21.59 27.18 3.56
CA LYS A 13 21.40 26.29 2.42
C LYS A 13 21.88 24.91 2.82
N ARG A 14 20.92 24.00 2.96
CA ARG A 14 20.89 22.60 2.45
C ARG A 14 19.96 21.82 3.36
N SER A 15 18.78 21.49 2.84
CA SER A 15 17.98 20.39 3.39
C SER A 15 18.86 19.15 3.37
N LEU A 16 19.25 18.65 4.54
CA LEU A 16 19.91 17.35 4.68
C LEU A 16 19.01 16.31 4.01
N ASP A 17 19.56 15.62 3.01
CA ASP A 17 18.87 14.56 2.30
C ASP A 17 18.69 13.39 3.28
N LEU A 18 17.52 12.74 3.26
CA LEU A 18 17.19 11.62 4.16
C LEU A 18 18.23 10.49 4.11
N ARG A 19 18.96 10.43 3.00
CA ARG A 19 20.05 9.48 2.76
C ARG A 19 21.31 9.80 3.56
N ASP A 20 21.66 11.08 3.73
CA ASP A 20 22.80 11.48 4.57
C ASP A 20 22.48 11.22 6.06
N MET A 21 21.22 11.40 6.48
CA MET A 21 20.79 11.06 7.85
C MET A 21 20.78 9.55 8.13
N MET A 22 20.67 8.71 7.10
CA MET A 22 20.74 7.26 7.25
C MET A 22 22.18 6.75 7.36
N ASP A 23 23.14 7.44 6.76
CA ASP A 23 24.55 7.04 6.79
C ASP A 23 25.24 7.41 8.13
N GLU A 24 24.71 8.39 8.89
CA GLU A 24 25.23 8.77 10.23
C GLU A 24 24.83 7.82 11.38
N LEU A 25 23.93 6.86 11.13
CA LEU A 25 23.49 5.90 12.15
C LEU A 25 24.07 4.50 11.84
N PRO A 26 25.05 4.00 12.62
CA PRO A 26 25.71 2.72 12.35
C PRO A 26 24.74 1.51 12.34
N MET A 27 23.52 1.63 12.88
CA MET A 27 22.48 0.60 12.80
C MET A 27 21.60 0.65 11.54
N LEU A 28 21.61 1.75 10.77
CA LEU A 28 20.84 1.86 9.52
C LEU A 28 21.67 1.50 8.29
N ALA A 29 23.00 1.59 8.38
CA ALA A 29 23.92 1.04 7.39
C ALA A 29 23.66 -0.47 7.18
N THR A 30 23.39 -1.22 8.25
CA THR A 30 23.07 -2.65 8.20
C THR A 30 21.70 -2.97 7.58
N LEU A 31 20.80 -1.99 7.50
CA LEU A 31 19.46 -2.14 6.89
C LEU A 31 19.53 -2.01 5.36
N LYS A 32 20.46 -1.19 4.85
CA LYS A 32 20.77 -1.03 3.42
C LYS A 32 21.38 -2.29 2.82
N ASP A 33 22.12 -3.06 3.62
CA ASP A 33 22.76 -4.32 3.22
C ASP A 33 21.81 -5.53 3.23
N GLN A 34 20.56 -5.36 3.66
CA GLN A 34 19.60 -6.44 3.56
C GLN A 34 19.19 -6.66 2.09
N LYS A 35 19.59 -7.81 1.54
CA LYS A 35 19.39 -8.23 0.14
C LYS A 35 17.96 -8.08 -0.41
N TRP A 36 16.94 -8.01 0.46
CA TRP A 36 15.56 -7.79 0.05
C TRP A 36 15.29 -6.33 -0.36
N MET A 37 15.98 -5.35 0.22
CA MET A 37 15.86 -3.92 -0.12
C MET A 37 16.36 -3.61 -1.54
N ALA A 38 17.38 -4.32 -2.01
CA ALA A 38 17.90 -4.19 -3.38
C ALA A 38 16.97 -4.77 -4.46
N ARG A 39 15.99 -5.60 -4.07
CA ARG A 39 15.02 -6.23 -4.96
C ARG A 39 13.74 -5.42 -5.13
N LEU A 40 13.59 -4.33 -4.38
CA LEU A 40 12.43 -3.46 -4.47
C LEU A 40 12.56 -2.53 -5.69
N PRO A 41 11.50 -2.39 -6.51
CA PRO A 41 11.49 -1.45 -7.62
C PRO A 41 11.73 -0.01 -7.13
N ARG A 42 12.64 0.72 -7.78
CA ARG A 42 12.96 2.12 -7.45
C ARG A 42 11.76 3.08 -7.53
N SER A 43 10.63 2.66 -8.10
CA SER A 43 9.36 3.42 -8.13
C SER A 43 8.63 3.45 -6.78
N MET A 44 9.02 2.61 -5.82
CA MET A 44 8.42 2.52 -4.48
C MET A 44 8.90 3.63 -3.54
N PHE A 45 9.96 4.37 -3.90
CA PHE A 45 10.44 5.50 -3.12
C PHE A 45 9.79 6.79 -3.64
N PRO A 46 9.07 7.54 -2.79
CA PRO A 46 8.49 8.82 -3.18
C PRO A 46 9.60 9.75 -3.67
N LYS A 47 9.59 10.09 -4.97
CA LYS A 47 10.42 11.18 -5.48
C LYS A 47 9.95 12.46 -4.80
N ALA A 48 10.86 13.15 -4.11
CA ALA A 48 10.60 14.45 -3.52
C ALA A 48 10.06 15.41 -4.58
N LYS A 49 8.74 15.65 -4.57
CA LYS A 49 8.12 16.71 -5.37
C LYS A 49 8.51 18.03 -4.73
N LYS A 50 9.32 18.79 -5.45
CA LYS A 50 9.70 20.17 -5.14
C LYS A 50 8.41 21.00 -5.05
N SER A 51 8.14 21.58 -3.88
CA SER A 51 6.99 22.48 -3.65
C SER A 51 6.98 23.63 -4.66
N PRO A 52 5.85 23.97 -5.32
CA PRO A 52 5.76 25.18 -6.11
C PRO A 52 5.63 26.39 -5.18
N ARG A 53 6.40 27.45 -5.47
CA ARG A 53 6.21 28.78 -4.88
C ARG A 53 5.04 29.48 -5.56
N ASN A 54 4.25 30.11 -4.71
CA ASN A 54 3.29 31.18 -4.94
C ASN A 54 3.60 32.09 -6.15
N ASN A 55 2.61 32.33 -7.00
CA ASN A 55 2.47 33.52 -7.86
C ASN A 55 0.97 33.74 -8.11
N GLY A 56 0.51 34.98 -7.89
CA GLY A 56 -0.90 35.37 -7.91
C GLY A 56 -1.46 35.74 -9.29
N ASP A 57 -2.71 36.17 -9.22
CA ASP A 57 -3.61 36.74 -10.24
C ASP A 57 -4.10 35.83 -11.37
N VAL A 58 -5.41 35.55 -11.39
CA VAL A 58 -6.40 36.08 -12.36
C VAL A 58 -7.83 35.75 -11.86
N SER A 59 -8.73 36.74 -11.98
CA SER A 59 -10.17 36.73 -11.62
C SER A 59 -11.01 35.60 -12.24
N PRO A 60 -12.18 35.29 -11.62
CA PRO A 60 -13.13 34.29 -12.12
C PRO A 60 -14.24 34.93 -12.95
N ASN A 61 -14.57 34.34 -14.10
CA ASN A 61 -15.89 34.48 -14.73
C ASN A 61 -16.10 33.31 -15.68
N ASP A 62 -16.96 32.35 -15.32
CA ASP A 62 -17.78 31.67 -16.33
C ASP A 62 -19.02 31.04 -15.69
N SER A 63 -20.12 31.29 -16.39
CA SER A 63 -21.50 30.92 -16.15
C SER A 63 -21.83 29.52 -16.67
N SER A 64 -22.71 28.79 -16.00
CA SER A 64 -23.74 27.96 -16.67
C SER A 64 -24.68 27.27 -15.67
N ASP A 65 -25.93 27.72 -15.72
CA ASP A 65 -27.14 26.93 -15.92
C ASP A 65 -27.40 25.70 -15.03
N THR A 66 -28.25 25.92 -14.03
CA THR A 66 -29.13 24.88 -13.47
C THR A 66 -30.57 25.30 -13.70
N ASP A 67 -31.26 24.65 -14.64
CA ASP A 67 -32.72 24.69 -14.70
C ASP A 67 -33.28 23.38 -15.27
N GLY A 68 -34.46 22.97 -14.76
CA GLY A 68 -35.31 21.98 -15.43
C GLY A 68 -35.56 20.63 -14.74
N THR A 69 -35.91 20.59 -13.45
CA THR A 69 -36.63 19.43 -12.88
C THR A 69 -38.14 19.63 -12.99
N LEU A 70 -38.76 19.03 -14.00
CA LEU A 70 -40.20 18.77 -14.06
C LEU A 70 -40.45 17.47 -14.83
N LEU A 71 -40.70 16.34 -14.16
CA LEU A 71 -41.59 15.29 -14.63
C LEU A 71 -42.15 14.48 -13.44
N SER A 72 -43.44 14.20 -13.57
CA SER A 72 -44.44 13.80 -12.58
C SER A 72 -44.27 12.36 -12.03
N PRO A 73 -44.87 12.05 -10.87
CA PRO A 73 -44.88 10.71 -10.29
C PRO A 73 -46.16 9.98 -10.72
N ASP A 74 -46.05 8.93 -11.53
CA ASP A 74 -47.00 7.81 -11.60
C ASP A 74 -46.54 6.79 -12.65
N PHE A 75 -45.79 5.78 -12.24
CA PHE A 75 -45.90 4.43 -12.81
C PHE A 75 -45.19 3.41 -11.91
N LEU A 76 -45.97 2.63 -11.17
CA LEU A 76 -45.48 1.47 -10.44
C LEU A 76 -45.07 0.36 -11.44
N PRO A 77 -43.93 -0.32 -11.28
CA PRO A 77 -43.66 -1.55 -12.02
C PRO A 77 -44.38 -2.72 -11.32
N THR A 78 -45.43 -3.25 -11.96
CA THR A 78 -46.04 -4.52 -11.55
C THR A 78 -45.13 -5.69 -11.96
N PRO A 79 -45.04 -6.76 -11.14
CA PRO A 79 -44.26 -7.94 -11.47
C PRO A 79 -45.14 -8.94 -12.21
N ARG A 80 -44.86 -9.22 -13.49
CA ARG A 80 -45.09 -10.55 -14.08
C ARG A 80 -44.63 -10.65 -15.53
N SER A 81 -43.86 -11.70 -15.76
CA SER A 81 -43.95 -12.58 -16.92
C SER A 81 -43.52 -12.00 -18.27
N ALA A 82 -42.23 -12.11 -18.54
CA ALA A 82 -41.76 -12.90 -19.67
C ALA A 82 -40.25 -13.15 -19.52
N ARG A 83 -39.89 -14.33 -18.99
CA ARG A 83 -38.63 -14.97 -19.37
C ARG A 83 -38.74 -15.30 -20.86
N ALA A 84 -38.55 -14.31 -21.72
CA ALA A 84 -38.11 -14.57 -23.06
C ALA A 84 -36.70 -15.14 -22.93
N MET A 85 -36.54 -16.42 -23.26
CA MET A 85 -35.25 -17.08 -23.43
C MET A 85 -34.51 -16.35 -24.56
N SER A 86 -33.86 -15.25 -24.21
CA SER A 86 -32.94 -14.54 -25.08
C SER A 86 -31.77 -15.48 -25.33
N VAL A 87 -31.62 -15.92 -26.57
CA VAL A 87 -30.48 -16.68 -27.12
C VAL A 87 -29.18 -15.81 -27.13
N LEU A 88 -29.15 -14.75 -26.33
CA LEU A 88 -28.15 -13.69 -26.32
C LEU A 88 -27.82 -13.23 -24.90
N VAL A 89 -27.97 -14.11 -23.91
CA VAL A 89 -27.33 -13.93 -22.60
C VAL A 89 -25.98 -14.65 -22.69
N PRO A 90 -24.84 -13.92 -22.73
CA PRO A 90 -23.54 -14.54 -22.50
C PRO A 90 -23.63 -15.35 -21.21
N LYS A 91 -23.26 -16.64 -21.25
CA LYS A 91 -23.18 -17.46 -20.04
C LYS A 91 -22.38 -16.68 -19.00
N THR A 92 -22.87 -16.65 -17.76
CA THR A 92 -22.13 -15.96 -16.71
C THR A 92 -20.82 -16.68 -16.45
N ASP A 93 -19.79 -15.95 -16.02
CA ASP A 93 -18.48 -16.54 -15.71
C ASP A 93 -18.60 -17.69 -14.70
N ASP A 94 -19.56 -17.60 -13.78
CA ASP A 94 -19.86 -18.64 -12.78
C ASP A 94 -20.51 -19.87 -13.43
N GLU A 95 -21.45 -19.69 -14.36
CA GLU A 95 -22.04 -20.80 -15.13
C GLU A 95 -21.02 -21.52 -16.00
N ILE A 96 -20.03 -20.80 -16.54
CA ILE A 96 -18.94 -21.39 -17.34
C ILE A 96 -18.07 -22.26 -16.44
N LEU A 97 -17.76 -21.79 -15.23
CA LEU A 97 -16.94 -22.50 -14.24
C LEU A 97 -17.64 -23.74 -13.68
N ASP A 98 -18.93 -23.63 -13.36
CA ASP A 98 -19.75 -24.74 -12.87
C ASP A 98 -19.97 -25.83 -13.93
N ALA A 99 -19.84 -25.47 -15.22
CA ALA A 99 -19.95 -26.41 -16.33
C ALA A 99 -18.66 -27.20 -16.60
N LEU A 100 -17.50 -26.82 -16.02
CA LEU A 100 -16.28 -27.63 -16.18
C LEU A 100 -16.38 -28.90 -15.34
N ASP A 101 -16.02 -30.03 -15.94
CA ASP A 101 -15.98 -31.31 -15.22
C ASP A 101 -14.87 -31.25 -14.16
N PRO A 102 -15.18 -31.48 -12.87
CA PRO A 102 -14.17 -31.50 -11.81
C PRO A 102 -13.07 -32.55 -12.04
N ARG A 103 -13.32 -33.58 -12.85
CA ARG A 103 -12.33 -34.60 -13.21
C ARG A 103 -11.13 -34.02 -13.96
N PHE A 104 -11.32 -32.94 -14.72
CA PHE A 104 -10.26 -32.27 -15.47
C PHE A 104 -9.14 -31.72 -14.58
N PHE A 105 -9.41 -31.51 -13.29
CA PHE A 105 -8.46 -30.95 -12.33
C PHE A 105 -7.80 -32.01 -11.43
N THR A 106 -7.95 -33.29 -11.76
CA THR A 106 -7.30 -34.39 -11.03
C THR A 106 -5.97 -34.78 -11.67
N GLU A 107 -4.98 -35.15 -10.85
CA GLU A 107 -3.63 -35.52 -11.32
C GLU A 107 -3.63 -36.78 -12.22
N SER A 108 -4.63 -37.65 -12.05
CA SER A 108 -4.80 -38.88 -12.82
C SER A 108 -5.51 -38.70 -14.16
N PHE A 109 -5.98 -37.50 -14.48
CA PHE A 109 -6.75 -37.27 -15.69
C PHE A 109 -5.83 -37.20 -16.92
N ASP A 110 -6.12 -38.04 -17.93
CA ASP A 110 -5.45 -37.98 -19.22
C ASP A 110 -6.28 -37.17 -20.23
N PRO A 111 -5.87 -35.92 -20.54
CA PRO A 111 -6.60 -35.07 -21.47
C PRO A 111 -6.55 -35.59 -22.91
N THR A 112 -5.52 -36.37 -23.27
CA THR A 112 -5.36 -36.88 -24.63
C THR A 112 -6.28 -38.07 -24.87
N ALA A 113 -6.35 -39.02 -23.94
CA ALA A 113 -7.32 -40.12 -24.01
C ALA A 113 -8.76 -39.58 -24.03
N TYR A 114 -9.09 -38.63 -23.15
CA TYR A 114 -10.42 -38.03 -23.12
C TYR A 114 -10.80 -37.34 -24.43
N MET A 115 -9.87 -36.62 -25.07
CA MET A 115 -10.14 -36.01 -26.37
C MET A 115 -10.35 -37.06 -27.46
N LEU A 116 -9.51 -38.10 -27.49
CA LEU A 116 -9.59 -39.17 -28.49
C LEU A 116 -10.90 -39.95 -28.42
N ASP A 117 -11.40 -40.21 -27.21
CA ASP A 117 -12.68 -40.91 -27.00
C ASP A 117 -13.90 -40.10 -27.48
N ASN A 118 -13.76 -38.77 -27.60
CA ASN A 118 -14.84 -37.86 -27.97
C ASN A 118 -14.78 -37.39 -29.44
N ILE A 119 -13.79 -37.84 -30.23
CA ILE A 119 -13.65 -37.44 -31.63
C ILE A 119 -14.71 -38.14 -32.51
N PRO A 120 -15.48 -37.40 -33.32
CA PRO A 120 -16.40 -38.01 -34.29
C PRO A 120 -15.65 -38.74 -35.42
N ASP A 121 -16.12 -39.92 -35.79
CA ASP A 121 -15.56 -40.72 -36.91
C ASP A 121 -15.86 -40.12 -38.30
N VAL A 122 -16.86 -39.23 -38.39
CA VAL A 122 -17.30 -38.62 -39.66
C VAL A 122 -16.53 -37.32 -39.92
N SER A 123 -15.82 -37.26 -41.05
CA SER A 123 -14.95 -36.14 -41.43
C SER A 123 -15.65 -34.76 -41.47
N ASP A 124 -16.93 -34.71 -41.87
CA ASP A 124 -17.67 -33.44 -41.97
C ASP A 124 -18.14 -32.94 -40.59
N GLU A 125 -18.42 -33.85 -39.65
CA GLU A 125 -18.80 -33.52 -38.28
C GLU A 125 -17.58 -33.15 -37.42
N LEU A 126 -16.42 -33.73 -37.73
CA LEU A 126 -15.15 -33.45 -37.06
C LEU A 126 -14.78 -31.96 -37.09
N ASN A 127 -14.87 -31.31 -38.26
CA ASN A 127 -14.53 -29.90 -38.39
C ASN A 127 -15.44 -28.99 -37.54
N ARG A 128 -16.73 -29.34 -37.45
CA ARG A 128 -17.71 -28.59 -36.63
C ARG A 128 -17.48 -28.82 -35.15
N PHE A 129 -17.21 -30.06 -34.76
CA PHE A 129 -16.87 -30.44 -33.40
C PHE A 129 -15.63 -29.69 -32.92
N LEU A 130 -14.51 -29.78 -33.66
CA LEU A 130 -13.26 -29.10 -33.30
C LEU A 130 -13.46 -27.58 -33.14
N ARG A 131 -14.18 -26.93 -34.07
CA ARG A 131 -14.44 -25.48 -33.98
C ARG A 131 -15.26 -25.10 -32.74
N THR A 132 -16.23 -25.92 -32.39
CA THR A 132 -17.12 -25.66 -31.25
C THR A 132 -16.40 -25.93 -29.93
N GLU A 133 -15.66 -27.04 -29.86
CA GLU A 133 -14.91 -27.44 -28.68
C GLU A 133 -13.75 -26.48 -28.39
N ILE A 134 -12.96 -26.12 -29.41
CA ILE A 134 -11.90 -25.11 -29.28
C ILE A 134 -12.48 -23.79 -28.80
N SER A 135 -13.60 -23.34 -29.38
CA SER A 135 -14.24 -22.10 -28.96
C SER A 135 -14.77 -22.15 -27.52
N ALA A 136 -15.30 -23.28 -27.07
CA ALA A 136 -15.80 -23.43 -25.70
C ALA A 136 -14.62 -23.45 -24.69
N VAL A 137 -13.55 -24.17 -25.02
CA VAL A 137 -12.34 -24.26 -24.20
C VAL A 137 -11.62 -22.92 -24.10
N ASP A 138 -11.50 -22.18 -25.20
CA ASP A 138 -10.86 -20.86 -25.19
C ASP A 138 -11.62 -19.87 -24.29
N VAL A 139 -12.96 -19.87 -24.37
CA VAL A 139 -13.80 -19.03 -23.48
C VAL A 139 -13.62 -19.44 -22.02
N ALA A 140 -13.66 -20.73 -21.70
CA ALA A 140 -13.45 -21.21 -20.33
C ALA A 140 -12.05 -20.85 -19.79
N LYS A 141 -11.03 -20.99 -20.64
CA LYS A 141 -9.64 -20.64 -20.31
C LYS A 141 -9.49 -19.15 -20.00
N ASP A 142 -10.10 -18.27 -20.80
CA ASP A 142 -10.03 -16.83 -20.59
C ASP A 142 -10.70 -16.42 -19.27
N VAL A 143 -11.84 -17.03 -18.94
CA VAL A 143 -12.53 -16.82 -17.66
C VAL A 143 -11.66 -17.29 -16.48
N ILE A 144 -11.11 -18.51 -16.56
CA ILE A 144 -10.24 -19.07 -15.51
C ILE A 144 -9.01 -18.19 -15.33
N LEU A 145 -8.34 -17.79 -16.42
CA LEU A 145 -7.14 -16.97 -16.36
C LEU A 145 -7.43 -15.60 -15.74
N THR A 146 -8.57 -15.00 -16.08
CA THR A 146 -8.98 -13.71 -15.53
C THR A 146 -9.24 -13.80 -14.04
N LYS A 147 -10.06 -14.77 -13.60
CA LYS A 147 -10.34 -14.98 -12.18
C LYS A 147 -9.08 -15.30 -11.39
N LEU A 148 -8.24 -16.21 -11.90
CA LEU A 148 -6.98 -16.57 -11.25
C LEU A 148 -6.06 -15.36 -11.12
N LYS A 149 -5.95 -14.53 -12.16
CA LYS A 149 -5.14 -13.31 -12.10
C LYS A 149 -5.66 -12.35 -11.04
N ASP A 150 -6.97 -12.20 -10.93
CA ASP A 150 -7.60 -11.28 -9.98
C ASP A 150 -7.47 -11.79 -8.54
N GLU A 151 -7.63 -13.10 -8.30
CA GLU A 151 -7.39 -13.73 -7.01
C GLU A 151 -5.92 -13.64 -6.57
N VAL A 152 -4.97 -13.93 -7.48
CA VAL A 152 -3.54 -13.81 -7.21
C VAL A 152 -3.19 -12.35 -6.90
N ARG A 153 -3.75 -11.39 -7.64
CA ARG A 153 -3.55 -9.96 -7.35
C ARG A 153 -4.17 -9.55 -6.03
N ALA A 154 -5.37 -10.01 -5.71
CA ALA A 154 -6.05 -9.70 -4.45
C ALA A 154 -5.22 -10.23 -3.27
N ASN A 155 -4.79 -11.49 -3.32
CA ASN A 155 -3.96 -12.10 -2.30
C ASN A 155 -2.60 -11.39 -2.18
N TYR A 156 -1.96 -11.05 -3.30
CA TYR A 156 -0.73 -10.25 -3.30
C TYR A 156 -0.94 -8.88 -2.64
N ASN A 157 -2.03 -8.18 -2.95
CA ASN A 157 -2.34 -6.89 -2.34
C ASN A 157 -2.58 -7.04 -0.82
N SER A 158 -3.29 -8.07 -0.39
CA SER A 158 -3.49 -8.39 1.03
C SER A 158 -2.17 -8.67 1.74
N LEU A 159 -1.26 -9.41 1.10
CA LEU A 159 0.08 -9.68 1.62
C LEU A 159 0.89 -8.38 1.80
N ILE A 160 0.93 -7.52 0.77
CA ILE A 160 1.65 -6.25 0.83
C ILE A 160 1.07 -5.33 1.91
N GLN A 161 -0.26 -5.29 2.04
CA GLN A 161 -0.91 -4.53 3.09
C GLN A 161 -0.56 -5.06 4.49
N GLY A 162 -0.56 -6.38 4.67
CA GLY A 162 -0.12 -7.02 5.91
C GLY A 162 1.34 -6.71 6.25
N MET A 163 2.24 -6.76 5.26
CA MET A 163 3.65 -6.41 5.45
C MET A 163 3.84 -4.94 5.85
N LYS A 164 3.04 -4.02 5.32
CA LYS A 164 3.10 -2.62 5.71
C LYS A 164 2.77 -2.43 7.20
N VAL A 165 1.75 -3.11 7.69
CA VAL A 165 1.38 -3.05 9.12
C VAL A 165 2.51 -3.60 10.00
N VAL A 166 3.13 -4.72 9.60
CA VAL A 166 4.29 -5.27 10.31
C VAL A 166 5.44 -4.27 10.36
N GLN A 167 5.71 -3.58 9.25
CA GLN A 167 6.75 -2.55 9.19
C GLN A 167 6.43 -1.34 10.09
N ASP A 168 5.17 -0.90 10.12
CA ASP A 168 4.74 0.22 10.97
C ASP A 168 4.92 -0.14 12.46
N VAL A 169 4.58 -1.37 12.85
CA VAL A 169 4.78 -1.88 14.22
C VAL A 169 6.26 -1.98 14.58
N ASP A 170 7.11 -2.46 13.68
CA ASP A 170 8.56 -2.52 13.91
C ASP A 170 9.16 -1.13 14.13
N LEU A 171 8.72 -0.16 13.32
CA LEU A 171 9.14 1.23 13.46
C LEU A 171 8.72 1.83 14.81
N ASP A 172 7.49 1.55 15.25
CA ASP A 172 7.01 1.99 16.56
C ASP A 172 7.74 1.31 17.73
N LEU A 173 8.12 0.03 17.58
CA LEU A 173 8.94 -0.67 18.56
C LEU A 173 10.32 -0.03 18.70
N VAL A 174 10.96 0.31 17.58
CA VAL A 174 12.25 1.02 17.56
C VAL A 174 12.12 2.39 18.24
N ARG A 175 11.06 3.16 17.93
CA ARG A 175 10.79 4.43 18.60
C ARG A 175 10.60 4.25 20.11
N ALA A 176 9.78 3.30 20.52
CA ALA A 176 9.54 3.00 21.93
C ALA A 176 10.86 2.64 22.65
N GLN A 177 11.72 1.84 22.01
CA GLN A 177 13.03 1.49 22.55
C GLN A 177 13.93 2.73 22.74
N ILE A 178 13.95 3.65 21.76
CA ILE A 178 14.70 4.91 21.86
C ILE A 178 14.15 5.75 23.02
N HIS A 179 12.83 5.91 23.13
CA HIS A 179 12.22 6.67 24.22
C HIS A 179 12.53 6.07 25.59
N VAL A 180 12.47 4.74 25.74
CA VAL A 180 12.81 4.07 27.00
C VAL A 180 14.29 4.21 27.34
N LYS A 181 15.21 4.11 26.37
CA LYS A 181 16.65 4.31 26.58
C LYS A 181 16.94 5.75 27.00
N ASN A 182 16.37 6.72 26.28
CA ASN A 182 16.55 8.14 26.58
C ASN A 182 15.97 8.51 27.94
N GLY A 183 14.76 8.01 28.25
CA GLY A 183 14.11 8.19 29.55
C GLY A 183 14.93 7.62 30.69
N ARG A 184 15.47 6.39 30.56
CA ARG A 184 16.38 5.81 31.56
C ARG A 184 17.62 6.67 31.79
N ARG A 185 18.24 7.16 30.71
CA ARG A 185 19.42 8.03 30.80
C ARG A 185 19.10 9.33 31.54
N LEU A 186 18.01 9.99 31.17
CA LEU A 186 17.55 11.24 31.81
C LEU A 186 17.26 11.04 33.29
N LEU A 187 16.56 9.95 33.66
CA LEU A 187 16.28 9.63 35.07
C LEU A 187 17.55 9.33 35.87
N ALA A 188 18.53 8.64 35.26
CA ALA A 188 19.81 8.37 35.92
C ALA A 188 20.59 9.66 36.17
N THR A 189 20.64 10.58 35.20
CA THR A 189 21.25 11.90 35.36
C THR A 189 20.51 12.72 36.41
N ALA A 190 19.18 12.83 36.33
CA ALA A 190 18.40 13.57 37.31
C ALA A 190 18.56 13.03 38.73
N LYS A 191 18.63 11.70 38.90
CA LYS A 191 18.93 11.07 40.19
C LYS A 191 20.29 11.53 40.71
N GLN A 192 21.33 11.50 39.88
CA GLN A 192 22.67 11.92 40.28
C GLN A 192 22.72 13.40 40.66
N ASP A 193 22.06 14.25 39.86
CA ASP A 193 22.01 15.70 40.10
C ASP A 193 21.28 16.04 41.41
N ILE A 194 20.16 15.36 41.69
CA ILE A 194 19.43 15.52 42.96
C ILE A 194 20.29 15.08 44.15
N VAL A 195 20.98 13.94 44.03
CA VAL A 195 21.86 13.45 45.10
C VAL A 195 22.98 14.44 45.36
N LEU A 196 23.68 14.91 44.32
CA LEU A 196 24.77 15.87 44.46
C LEU A 196 24.31 17.22 45.03
N SER A 197 23.23 17.79 44.47
CA SER A 197 22.67 19.05 44.96
C SER A 197 22.18 18.95 46.41
N SER A 198 21.56 17.83 46.80
CA SER A 198 21.15 17.62 48.19
C SER A 198 22.35 17.53 49.14
N LEU A 199 23.44 16.87 48.73
CA LEU A 199 24.69 16.79 49.48
C LEU A 199 25.36 18.16 49.62
N GLU A 200 25.35 18.98 48.56
CA GLU A 200 25.85 20.35 48.61
C GLU A 200 25.06 21.22 49.59
N ILE A 201 23.74 21.13 49.58
CA ILE A 201 22.88 21.85 50.55
C ILE A 201 23.23 21.43 51.97
N VAL A 202 23.38 20.13 52.24
CA VAL A 202 23.75 19.60 53.57
C VAL A 202 25.15 20.10 53.99
N LYS A 203 26.13 20.07 53.08
CA LYS A 203 27.48 20.57 53.34
C LYS A 203 27.47 22.06 53.69
N THR A 204 26.70 22.85 52.93
CA THR A 204 26.58 24.30 53.15
C THR A 204 25.90 24.61 54.48
N LYS A 205 24.84 23.87 54.83
CA LYS A 205 24.19 23.96 56.14
C LYS A 205 25.17 23.63 57.27
N ARG A 206 25.89 22.51 57.18
CA ARG A 206 26.89 22.12 58.19
C ARG A 206 28.00 23.16 58.35
N ASN A 207 28.48 23.75 57.27
CA ASN A 207 29.50 24.80 57.33
C ASN A 207 28.97 26.06 58.02
N ARG A 208 27.72 26.45 57.73
CA ARG A 208 27.09 27.59 58.41
C ARG A 208 26.93 27.34 59.90
N ASP A 209 26.46 26.15 60.28
CA ASP A 209 26.25 25.81 61.69
C ASP A 209 27.58 25.82 62.48
N ARG A 210 28.72 25.52 61.84
CA ARG A 210 30.06 25.61 62.44
C ARG A 210 30.65 27.01 62.56
N VAL A 211 30.14 27.99 61.80
CA VAL A 211 30.58 29.39 61.85
C VAL A 211 29.69 30.21 62.79
N GLY A 212 28.52 29.68 63.14
CA GLY A 212 27.58 30.31 64.10
C GLY A 212 27.80 29.93 65.57
N GLU A 213 28.68 28.97 65.86
CA GLU A 213 29.28 28.72 67.19
C GLU A 213 30.56 29.55 67.34
#